data_AF-A0A3S5IAV0-F1
#
_entry.id   AF-A0A3S5IAV0-F1
#
_cell.length_a   1.000
_cell.length_b   1.000
_cell.length_c   1.000
_cell.angle_alpha   90.00
_cell.angle_beta   90.00
_cell.angle_gamma   90.00
#
_symmetry.space_group_name_H-M   'P 1'
#
loop_
_entity.id
_entity.type
_entity.pdbx_description
1 polymer ?
#
loop_
_entity_poly.entity_id
_entity_poly.type
_entity_poly.pdbx_seq_one_letter_code
_entity_poly.pdbx_strand_id
1 'polypeptide(L)'
;MDLATATASPPPWATVAYPEMLAADEHGSPYWHGSRQHYAPSSPAYRKLAAALVARIAERYAQHPAVVLWHVNNEYGCHLNVDYSDAARDAFRLWLEKRYGTVDALNEAWGTMFWSQRYGTFGEIFPPRHAPYSHNPGQLLDYRRFTSDMLLECYRMERDIIRAAGATQPVTTNFMGAFKPANYAQWAPELDVISDDLYPGPQ
;
A
#
# COMPACT_ATOMS: atom_id res chain seq x y z
N MET A 1 11.69 22.98 -8.74
CA MET A 1 10.88 21.90 -9.32
C MET A 1 10.53 20.94 -8.21
N ASP A 2 9.26 20.56 -8.16
CA ASP A 2 8.79 19.38 -7.44
C ASP A 2 8.95 18.16 -8.36
N LEU A 3 9.69 17.14 -7.91
CA LEU A 3 10.04 15.97 -8.71
C LEU A 3 9.38 14.70 -8.16
N ALA A 4 8.52 14.08 -8.98
CA ALA A 4 7.78 12.89 -8.60
C ALA A 4 8.49 11.56 -8.93
N THR A 5 8.28 10.52 -8.13
CA THR A 5 8.92 9.19 -8.29
C THR A 5 8.32 8.29 -9.37
N ALA A 6 7.18 8.69 -9.96
CA ALA A 6 6.49 8.01 -11.06
C ALA A 6 6.05 6.55 -10.79
N THR A 7 5.89 6.15 -9.52
CA THR A 7 5.50 4.79 -9.12
C THR A 7 3.99 4.52 -9.11
N ALA A 8 3.17 5.55 -9.29
CA ALA A 8 1.70 5.46 -9.25
C ALA A 8 1.07 4.76 -10.47
N SER A 9 1.79 4.74 -11.61
CA SER A 9 1.30 4.20 -12.87
C SER A 9 2.38 3.34 -13.54
N PRO A 10 2.55 2.08 -13.10
CA PRO A 10 3.47 1.16 -13.75
C PRO A 10 3.19 1.05 -15.26
N PRO A 11 4.23 0.94 -16.10
CA PRO A 11 4.05 0.84 -17.55
C PRO A 11 3.48 -0.54 -17.94
N PRO A 12 2.76 -0.66 -19.08
CA PRO A 12 2.13 -1.90 -19.48
C PRO A 12 3.07 -3.12 -19.52
N TRP A 13 4.32 -2.94 -19.99
CA TRP A 13 5.30 -4.02 -20.05
C TRP A 13 5.58 -4.65 -18.68
N ALA A 14 5.52 -3.87 -17.59
CA ALA A 14 5.77 -4.36 -16.25
C ALA A 14 4.67 -5.33 -15.83
N THR A 15 3.41 -4.97 -16.08
CA THR A 15 2.27 -5.83 -15.76
C THR A 15 2.17 -7.08 -16.64
N VAL A 16 2.71 -7.04 -17.86
CA VAL A 16 2.81 -8.21 -18.74
C VAL A 16 3.93 -9.15 -18.26
N ALA A 17 5.07 -8.59 -17.84
CA ALA A 17 6.20 -9.37 -17.36
C ALA A 17 6.02 -9.91 -15.93
N TYR A 18 5.29 -9.17 -15.09
CA TYR A 18 5.07 -9.44 -13.67
C TYR A 18 3.58 -9.30 -13.32
N PRO A 19 2.69 -10.18 -13.82
CA PRO A 19 1.26 -10.08 -13.57
C PRO A 19 0.90 -10.15 -12.08
N GLU A 20 1.75 -10.76 -11.24
CA GLU A 20 1.63 -10.81 -9.78
C GLU A 20 1.82 -9.45 -9.09
N MET A 21 2.18 -8.40 -9.84
CA MET A 21 2.20 -7.03 -9.33
C MET A 21 0.82 -6.37 -9.29
N LEU A 22 -0.17 -6.95 -9.98
CA LEU A 22 -1.51 -6.38 -10.07
C LEU A 22 -2.29 -6.61 -8.77
N ALA A 23 -3.04 -5.58 -8.35
CA ALA A 23 -4.05 -5.76 -7.32
C ALA A 23 -5.21 -6.62 -7.85
N ALA A 24 -5.94 -7.28 -6.97
CA ALA A 24 -7.14 -8.05 -7.32
C ALA A 24 -8.37 -7.64 -6.50
N ASP A 25 -9.54 -7.80 -7.09
CA ASP A 25 -10.83 -7.65 -6.42
C ASP A 25 -11.14 -8.84 -5.49
N GLU A 26 -12.21 -8.74 -4.70
CA GLU A 26 -12.63 -9.77 -3.75
C GLU A 26 -13.03 -11.11 -4.39
N HIS A 27 -13.26 -11.12 -5.71
CA HIS A 27 -13.53 -12.32 -6.50
C HIS A 27 -12.26 -12.94 -7.10
N GLY A 28 -11.10 -12.29 -6.92
CA GLY A 28 -9.81 -12.72 -7.43
C GLY A 28 -9.49 -12.24 -8.84
N SER A 29 -10.31 -11.35 -9.42
CA SER A 29 -10.04 -10.77 -10.74
C SER A 29 -8.98 -9.67 -10.61
N PRO A 30 -7.92 -9.71 -11.42
CA PRO A 30 -6.90 -8.66 -11.39
C PRO A 30 -7.42 -7.35 -12.01
N TYR A 31 -7.02 -6.22 -11.41
CA TYR A 31 -7.17 -4.90 -12.01
C TYR A 31 -6.08 -4.67 -13.05
N TRP A 32 -6.43 -4.71 -14.32
CA TRP A 32 -5.46 -4.58 -15.41
C TRP A 32 -5.02 -3.12 -15.65
N HIS A 33 -3.87 -2.97 -16.29
CA HIS A 33 -3.42 -1.68 -16.81
C HIS A 33 -4.44 -1.07 -17.78
N GLY A 34 -4.50 0.26 -17.85
CA GLY A 34 -5.49 1.00 -18.65
C GLY A 34 -5.91 2.32 -18.01
N SER A 35 -5.62 2.49 -16.72
CA SER A 35 -5.71 3.75 -15.97
C SER A 35 -4.47 3.88 -15.06
N ARG A 36 -4.65 4.18 -13.77
CA ARG A 36 -3.59 4.35 -12.75
C ARG A 36 -3.79 3.43 -11.54
N GLN A 37 -2.76 3.31 -10.71
CA GLN A 37 -2.79 2.62 -9.40
C GLN A 37 -3.11 1.12 -9.39
N HIS A 38 -3.06 0.44 -10.54
CA HIS A 38 -3.35 -0.99 -10.69
C HIS A 38 -2.37 -1.95 -9.98
N TYR A 39 -1.47 -1.44 -9.13
CA TYR A 39 -0.48 -2.23 -8.42
C TYR A 39 -0.98 -2.69 -7.04
N ALA A 40 -0.55 -3.87 -6.62
CA ALA A 40 -0.69 -4.37 -5.26
C ALA A 40 0.42 -3.78 -4.37
N PRO A 41 0.10 -2.98 -3.32
CA PRO A 41 1.12 -2.35 -2.46
C PRO A 41 2.00 -3.36 -1.70
N SER A 42 1.47 -4.57 -1.46
CA SER A 42 2.17 -5.68 -0.80
C SER A 42 2.99 -6.55 -1.78
N SER A 43 2.87 -6.34 -3.10
CA SER A 43 3.54 -7.20 -4.08
C SER A 43 5.07 -7.04 -4.04
N PRO A 44 5.82 -8.14 -3.82
CA PRO A 44 7.27 -8.09 -3.90
C PRO A 44 7.78 -7.65 -5.28
N ALA A 45 7.08 -8.04 -6.36
CA ALA A 45 7.41 -7.63 -7.73
C ALA A 45 7.24 -6.12 -7.91
N TYR A 46 6.11 -5.55 -7.48
CA TYR A 46 5.90 -4.10 -7.50
C TYR A 46 6.96 -3.37 -6.69
N ARG A 47 7.16 -3.76 -5.42
CA ARG A 47 8.12 -3.10 -4.51
C ARG A 47 9.53 -3.12 -5.08
N LYS A 48 9.96 -4.25 -5.68
CA LYS A 48 11.27 -4.36 -6.34
C LYS A 48 11.41 -3.38 -7.52
N LEU A 49 10.40 -3.32 -8.40
CA LEU A 49 10.43 -2.45 -9.58
C LEU A 49 10.34 -0.96 -9.21
N ALA A 50 9.46 -0.62 -8.26
CA ALA A 50 9.31 0.72 -7.73
C ALA A 50 10.62 1.18 -7.07
N ALA A 51 11.20 0.39 -6.17
CA ALA A 51 12.47 0.70 -5.53
C ALA A 51 13.59 0.91 -6.56
N ALA A 52 13.68 0.05 -7.58
CA ALA A 52 14.68 0.18 -8.64
C ALA A 52 14.50 1.48 -9.45
N LEU A 53 13.26 1.85 -9.78
CA LEU A 53 12.96 3.10 -10.47
C LEU A 53 13.34 4.31 -9.62
N VAL A 54 12.90 4.35 -8.36
CA VAL A 54 13.18 5.46 -7.44
C VAL A 54 14.68 5.60 -7.21
N ALA A 55 15.41 4.50 -7.03
CA ALA A 55 16.86 4.54 -6.88
C ALA A 55 17.55 5.20 -8.07
N ARG A 56 17.12 4.91 -9.31
CA ARG A 56 17.68 5.52 -10.52
C ARG A 56 17.35 7.01 -10.64
N ILE A 57 16.13 7.41 -10.31
CA ILE A 57 15.72 8.82 -10.30
C ILE A 57 16.54 9.57 -9.24
N ALA A 58 16.63 9.02 -8.03
CA ALA A 58 17.35 9.62 -6.91
C ALA A 58 18.86 9.72 -7.18
N GLU A 59 19.50 8.65 -7.67
CA GLU A 59 20.91 8.64 -8.09
C GLU A 59 21.21 9.78 -9.06
N ARG A 60 20.30 10.05 -9.99
CA ARG A 60 20.47 11.09 -11.01
C ARG A 60 20.21 12.50 -10.51
N TYR A 61 19.23 12.69 -9.62
CA TYR A 61 18.67 14.01 -9.33
C TYR A 61 18.74 14.46 -7.86
N ALA A 62 19.22 13.63 -6.93
CA ALA A 62 19.33 13.99 -5.50
C ALA A 62 20.03 15.33 -5.25
N GLN A 63 21.12 15.59 -5.98
CA GLN A 63 21.92 16.81 -5.85
C GLN A 63 21.60 17.88 -6.91
N HIS A 64 20.55 17.69 -7.72
CA HIS A 64 20.26 18.63 -8.80
C HIS A 64 19.68 19.94 -8.24
N PRO A 65 20.26 21.11 -8.53
CA PRO A 65 19.92 22.37 -7.86
C PRO A 65 18.48 22.86 -8.15
N ALA A 66 17.88 22.39 -9.24
CA ALA A 66 16.49 22.72 -9.55
C ALA A 66 15.45 21.89 -8.76
N VAL A 67 15.84 20.80 -8.10
CA VAL A 67 14.94 19.98 -7.28
C VAL A 67 14.85 20.64 -5.90
N VAL A 68 13.63 21.03 -5.51
CA VAL A 68 13.35 21.70 -4.23
C VAL A 68 12.41 20.90 -3.34
N LEU A 69 11.77 19.87 -3.90
CA LEU A 69 10.82 18.99 -3.24
C LEU A 69 10.81 17.64 -3.97
N TRP A 70 10.65 16.56 -3.22
CA TRP A 70 10.40 15.22 -3.76
C TRP A 70 8.96 14.81 -3.48
N HIS A 71 8.25 14.39 -4.52
CA HIS A 71 6.88 13.89 -4.43
C HIS A 71 6.87 12.37 -4.63
N VAL A 72 6.54 11.64 -3.58
CA VAL A 72 6.49 10.19 -3.61
C VAL A 72 5.13 9.74 -4.14
N ASN A 73 5.13 8.90 -5.19
CA ASN A 73 3.93 8.34 -5.81
C ASN A 73 2.93 9.43 -6.25
N ASN A 74 1.63 9.15 -6.16
CA ASN A 74 0.56 10.13 -6.33
C ASN A 74 -0.73 9.56 -5.70
N GLU A 75 -1.28 10.23 -4.69
CA GLU A 75 -2.58 9.92 -4.08
C GLU A 75 -2.73 8.46 -3.64
N TYR A 76 -1.88 7.98 -2.72
CA TYR A 76 -1.89 6.57 -2.30
C TYR A 76 -3.29 6.03 -1.96
N GLY A 77 -3.67 4.94 -2.63
CA GLY A 77 -4.96 4.26 -2.45
C GLY A 77 -6.12 4.83 -3.27
N CYS A 78 -5.89 5.85 -4.11
CA CYS A 78 -6.94 6.37 -4.98
C CYS A 78 -7.43 5.29 -5.97
N HIS A 79 -8.75 5.10 -6.04
CA HIS A 79 -9.44 4.08 -6.87
C HIS A 79 -9.22 2.63 -6.44
N LEU A 80 -8.03 2.28 -5.95
CA LEU A 80 -7.67 0.94 -5.47
C LEU A 80 -7.13 1.02 -4.05
N ASN A 81 -8.08 1.01 -3.12
CA ASN A 81 -7.82 1.18 -1.70
C ASN A 81 -7.90 -0.10 -0.89
N VAL A 82 -8.11 -1.25 -1.54
CA VAL A 82 -8.05 -2.60 -0.97
C VAL A 82 -7.56 -3.53 -2.07
N ASP A 83 -6.67 -4.45 -1.74
CA ASP A 83 -6.15 -5.47 -2.66
C ASP A 83 -6.44 -6.84 -2.06
N TYR A 84 -6.97 -7.80 -2.82
CA TYR A 84 -7.24 -9.17 -2.37
C TYR A 84 -6.35 -10.22 -3.04
N SER A 85 -5.28 -9.78 -3.71
CA SER A 85 -4.31 -10.63 -4.39
C SER A 85 -3.65 -11.66 -3.49
N ASP A 86 -2.95 -12.62 -4.09
CA ASP A 86 -2.13 -13.58 -3.35
C ASP A 86 -0.92 -12.92 -2.67
N ALA A 87 -0.42 -11.80 -3.21
CA ALA A 87 0.60 -11.00 -2.52
C ALA A 87 0.04 -10.37 -1.23
N ALA A 88 -1.18 -9.84 -1.26
CA ALA A 88 -1.85 -9.34 -0.06
C ALA A 88 -2.12 -10.46 0.95
N ARG A 89 -2.51 -11.66 0.50
CA ARG A 89 -2.66 -12.84 1.36
C ARG A 89 -1.37 -13.14 2.12
N ASP A 90 -0.25 -13.26 1.41
CA ASP A 90 1.01 -13.67 2.03
C ASP A 90 1.55 -12.58 2.98
N ALA A 91 1.47 -11.31 2.58
CA ALA A 91 1.86 -10.20 3.44
C ALA A 91 0.95 -10.04 4.67
N PHE A 92 -0.37 -10.27 4.53
CA PHE A 92 -1.31 -10.15 5.64
C PHE A 92 -1.05 -11.21 6.72
N ARG A 93 -0.67 -12.42 6.33
CA ARG A 93 -0.27 -13.49 7.28
C ARG A 93 0.91 -13.07 8.13
N LEU A 94 1.95 -12.51 7.51
CA LEU A 94 3.13 -12.00 8.22
C LEU A 94 2.78 -10.81 9.13
N TRP A 95 1.88 -9.94 8.68
CA TRP A 95 1.40 -8.82 9.48
C TRP A 95 0.63 -9.29 10.73
N LEU A 96 -0.23 -10.31 10.57
CA LEU A 96 -0.97 -10.91 11.69
C LEU A 96 -0.05 -11.63 12.67
N GLU A 97 0.93 -12.38 12.16
CA GLU A 97 1.94 -13.03 12.99
C GLU A 97 2.72 -12.01 13.81
N LYS A 98 3.17 -10.91 13.20
CA LYS A 98 3.83 -9.80 13.91
C LYS A 98 2.92 -9.17 14.98
N ARG A 99 1.62 -9.06 14.71
CA ARG A 99 0.64 -8.41 15.60
C ARG A 99 0.26 -9.28 16.80
N TYR A 100 0.00 -10.56 16.56
CA TYR A 100 -0.60 -11.47 17.55
C TYR A 100 0.40 -12.45 18.16
N GLY A 101 1.54 -12.68 17.50
CA GLY A 101 2.56 -13.65 17.88
C GLY A 101 2.14 -15.11 17.65
N THR A 102 0.90 -15.47 17.99
CA THR A 102 0.36 -16.83 17.84
C THR A 102 -1.04 -16.82 17.23
N VAL A 103 -1.40 -17.91 16.54
CA VAL A 103 -2.74 -18.08 15.97
C VAL A 103 -3.81 -18.20 17.05
N ASP A 104 -3.47 -18.71 18.24
CA ASP A 104 -4.39 -18.79 19.38
C ASP A 104 -4.77 -17.39 19.89
N ALA A 105 -3.81 -16.47 20.01
CA ALA A 105 -4.10 -15.08 20.38
C ALA A 105 -4.98 -14.36 19.34
N LEU A 106 -4.79 -14.66 18.05
CA LEU A 106 -5.66 -14.15 16.99
C LEU A 106 -7.07 -14.73 17.09
N ASN A 107 -7.20 -16.05 17.27
CA ASN A 107 -8.48 -16.73 17.41
C ASN A 107 -9.30 -16.16 18.56
N GLU A 108 -8.66 -15.91 19.71
CA GLU A 108 -9.28 -15.26 20.87
C GLU A 108 -9.72 -13.84 20.53
N ALA A 109 -8.85 -13.02 19.94
CA ALA A 109 -9.13 -11.63 19.61
C ALA A 109 -10.25 -11.47 18.57
N TRP A 110 -10.36 -12.40 17.62
CA TRP A 110 -11.38 -12.38 16.57
C TRP A 110 -12.65 -13.16 16.96
N GLY A 111 -12.65 -13.89 18.08
CA GLY A 111 -13.80 -14.71 18.50
C GLY A 111 -14.14 -15.82 17.49
N THR A 112 -13.14 -16.49 16.95
CA THR A 112 -13.28 -17.42 15.80
C THR A 112 -14.01 -18.72 16.12
N MET A 113 -14.38 -18.96 17.38
CA MET A 113 -15.28 -20.06 17.73
C MET A 113 -16.67 -19.90 17.08
N PHE A 114 -17.09 -18.67 16.81
CA PHE A 114 -18.35 -18.39 16.13
C PHE A 114 -18.28 -18.84 14.66
N TRP A 115 -19.30 -19.60 14.23
CA TRP A 115 -19.38 -20.24 12.90
C TRP A 115 -18.14 -21.06 12.50
N SER A 116 -17.47 -21.67 13.48
CA SER A 116 -16.33 -22.56 13.23
C SER A 116 -15.21 -21.93 12.38
N GLN A 117 -14.93 -20.64 12.59
CA GLN A 117 -13.88 -19.90 11.88
C GLN A 117 -12.49 -20.08 12.51
N ARG A 118 -12.32 -21.02 13.46
CA ARG A 118 -11.06 -21.22 14.19
C ARG A 118 -9.96 -21.67 13.24
N TYR A 119 -8.86 -20.92 13.24
CA TYR A 119 -7.66 -21.22 12.44
C TYR A 119 -6.66 -22.07 13.24
N GLY A 120 -6.07 -23.09 12.61
CA GLY A 120 -4.97 -23.88 13.15
C GLY A 120 -3.60 -23.25 12.89
N THR A 121 -3.45 -22.44 11.84
CA THR A 121 -2.23 -21.69 11.54
C THR A 121 -2.54 -20.37 10.83
N PHE A 122 -1.61 -19.41 10.82
CA PHE A 122 -1.75 -18.21 9.98
C PHE A 122 -1.85 -18.55 8.48
N GLY A 123 -1.30 -19.68 8.03
CA GLY A 123 -1.34 -20.15 6.64
C GLY A 123 -2.75 -20.46 6.10
N GLU A 124 -3.75 -20.55 6.98
CA GLU A 124 -5.16 -20.77 6.60
C GLU A 124 -5.91 -19.45 6.36
N ILE A 125 -5.33 -18.32 6.78
CA ILE A 125 -6.00 -17.02 6.71
C ILE A 125 -5.85 -16.43 5.32
N PHE A 126 -6.95 -15.88 4.81
CA PHE A 126 -6.98 -15.12 3.55
C PHE A 126 -7.39 -13.66 3.82
N PRO A 127 -7.12 -12.75 2.88
CA PRO A 127 -7.87 -11.51 2.78
C PRO A 127 -9.39 -11.80 2.88
N PRO A 128 -10.21 -10.89 3.39
CA PRO A 128 -11.67 -11.06 3.45
C PRO A 128 -12.28 -10.96 2.03
N ARG A 129 -11.96 -11.95 1.18
CA ARG A 129 -12.50 -12.20 -0.16
C ARG A 129 -13.98 -12.53 -0.07
N HIS A 130 -14.68 -12.54 -1.21
CA HIS A 130 -16.11 -12.82 -1.29
C HIS A 130 -16.51 -14.09 -0.51
N ALA A 131 -17.43 -13.94 0.45
CA ALA A 131 -17.94 -15.03 1.28
C ALA A 131 -19.48 -15.15 1.17
N PRO A 132 -20.08 -16.30 1.51
CA PRO A 132 -21.53 -16.49 1.42
C PRO A 132 -22.37 -15.52 2.27
N TYR A 133 -21.80 -14.96 3.34
CA TYR A 133 -22.46 -14.02 4.23
C TYR A 133 -21.43 -13.06 4.86
N SER A 134 -21.80 -12.34 5.93
CA SER A 134 -20.95 -11.34 6.58
C SER A 134 -19.61 -11.90 7.09
N HIS A 135 -18.55 -11.10 6.92
CA HIS A 135 -17.22 -11.41 7.45
C HIS A 135 -17.11 -11.16 8.95
N ASN A 136 -16.09 -11.77 9.56
CA ASN A 136 -15.70 -11.46 10.92
C ASN A 136 -15.27 -9.98 11.03
N PRO A 137 -15.86 -9.18 11.93
CA PRO A 137 -15.53 -7.77 12.08
C PRO A 137 -14.09 -7.53 12.56
N GLY A 138 -13.52 -8.45 13.35
CA GLY A 138 -12.11 -8.42 13.76
C GLY A 138 -11.17 -8.54 12.56
N GLN A 139 -11.42 -9.52 11.70
CA GLN A 139 -10.68 -9.69 10.44
C GLN A 139 -10.81 -8.46 9.54
N LEU A 140 -12.02 -7.91 9.37
CA LEU A 140 -12.23 -6.72 8.53
C LEU A 140 -11.46 -5.49 9.05
N LEU A 141 -11.44 -5.29 10.38
CA LEU A 141 -10.72 -4.17 10.98
C LEU A 141 -9.21 -4.31 10.81
N ASP A 142 -8.68 -5.50 11.06
CA ASP A 142 -7.26 -5.77 10.88
C ASP A 142 -6.85 -5.71 9.42
N TYR A 143 -7.72 -6.11 8.49
CA TYR A 143 -7.44 -5.94 7.07
C TYR A 143 -7.35 -4.47 6.66
N ARG A 144 -8.21 -3.60 7.19
CA ARG A 144 -8.12 -2.15 6.96
C ARG A 144 -6.82 -1.55 7.52
N ARG A 145 -6.38 -2.01 8.70
CA ARG A 145 -5.11 -1.61 9.30
C ARG A 145 -3.93 -2.05 8.43
N PHE A 146 -3.92 -3.33 8.04
CA PHE A 146 -2.93 -3.89 7.13
C PHE A 146 -2.85 -3.11 5.82
N THR A 147 -3.98 -2.82 5.17
CA THR A 147 -4.02 -2.03 3.94
C THR A 147 -3.38 -0.64 4.11
N SER A 148 -3.73 0.08 5.18
CA SER A 148 -3.10 1.37 5.49
C SER A 148 -1.59 1.24 5.71
N ASP A 149 -1.15 0.20 6.42
CA ASP A 149 0.27 -0.07 6.68
C ASP A 149 1.03 -0.40 5.39
N MET A 150 0.46 -1.19 4.47
CA MET A 150 1.09 -1.53 3.20
C MET A 150 1.30 -0.32 2.29
N LEU A 151 0.34 0.61 2.27
CA LEU A 151 0.50 1.88 1.55
C LEU A 151 1.62 2.72 2.20
N LEU A 152 1.66 2.81 3.53
CA LEU A 152 2.68 3.58 4.25
C LEU A 152 4.08 2.98 4.08
N GLU A 153 4.19 1.65 4.03
CA GLU A 153 5.46 0.97 3.75
C GLU A 153 6.01 1.29 2.37
N CYS A 154 5.16 1.39 1.33
CA CYS A 154 5.59 1.83 0.00
C CYS A 154 6.13 3.26 0.05
N TYR A 155 5.44 4.18 0.73
CA TYR A 155 5.90 5.56 0.89
C TYR A 155 7.26 5.62 1.60
N ARG A 156 7.40 4.93 2.75
CA ARG A 156 8.65 4.88 3.51
C ARG A 156 9.79 4.32 2.67
N MET A 157 9.55 3.23 1.94
CA MET A 157 10.54 2.63 1.04
C MET A 157 11.07 3.67 0.03
N GLU A 158 10.18 4.37 -0.67
CA GLU A 158 10.58 5.37 -1.67
C GLU A 158 11.29 6.58 -1.04
N ARG A 159 10.76 7.10 0.07
CA ARG A 159 11.38 8.19 0.85
C ARG A 159 12.79 7.82 1.30
N ASP A 160 12.95 6.62 1.87
CA ASP A 160 14.22 6.18 2.43
C ASP A 160 15.28 5.99 1.33
N ILE A 161 14.87 5.55 0.13
CA ILE A 161 15.74 5.50 -1.05
C ILE A 161 16.19 6.91 -1.47
N ILE A 162 15.26 7.88 -1.51
CA ILE A 162 15.56 9.29 -1.82
C ILE A 162 16.57 9.86 -0.81
N ARG A 163 16.34 9.62 0.49
CA ARG A 163 17.24 10.05 1.56
C ARG A 163 18.61 9.38 1.47
N ALA A 164 18.66 8.09 1.20
CA ALA A 164 19.90 7.34 1.04
C ALA A 164 20.75 7.82 -0.15
N ALA A 165 20.14 8.39 -1.19
CA ALA A 165 20.85 9.03 -2.30
C ALA A 165 21.42 10.43 -1.95
N GLY A 166 21.25 10.89 -0.71
CA GLY A 166 21.78 12.16 -0.21
C GLY A 166 20.88 13.37 -0.45
N ALA A 167 19.61 13.15 -0.83
CA ALA A 167 18.66 14.25 -0.99
C ALA A 167 18.38 14.92 0.37
N THR A 168 18.58 16.23 0.43
CA THR A 168 18.34 17.05 1.62
C THR A 168 17.04 17.84 1.55
N GLN A 169 16.42 17.91 0.36
CA GLN A 169 15.14 18.58 0.14
C GLN A 169 14.02 17.87 0.91
N PRO A 170 12.91 18.55 1.24
CA PRO A 170 11.73 17.91 1.81
C PRO A 170 11.19 16.79 0.90
N VAL A 171 10.57 15.78 1.50
CA VAL A 171 9.88 14.67 0.84
C VAL A 171 8.43 14.65 1.29
N THR A 172 7.51 14.55 0.32
CA THR A 172 6.06 14.59 0.56
C THR A 172 5.32 13.58 -0.32
N THR A 173 4.03 13.46 -0.12
CA THR A 173 3.03 12.91 -1.04
C THR A 173 1.74 13.71 -0.86
N ASN A 174 0.88 13.74 -1.89
CA ASN A 174 -0.45 14.35 -1.82
C ASN A 174 -1.48 13.42 -1.19
N PHE A 175 -2.15 13.92 -0.15
CA PHE A 175 -3.36 13.34 0.44
C PHE A 175 -4.62 13.72 -0.36
N MET A 176 -5.77 13.18 0.04
CA MET A 176 -7.06 13.29 -0.66
C MET A 176 -8.22 13.63 0.30
N GLY A 177 -8.08 14.69 1.07
CA GLY A 177 -9.07 15.13 2.06
C GLY A 177 -9.44 14.03 3.05
N ALA A 178 -10.74 13.84 3.29
CA ALA A 178 -11.25 12.82 4.21
C ALA A 178 -11.18 11.40 3.61
N PHE A 179 -9.98 10.84 3.54
CA PHE A 179 -9.71 9.53 2.94
C PHE A 179 -9.54 8.43 3.99
N LYS A 180 -10.58 7.60 4.18
CA LYS A 180 -10.60 6.53 5.20
C LYS A 180 -9.53 5.43 5.06
N PRO A 181 -9.14 4.99 3.85
CA PRO A 181 -8.25 3.83 3.70
C PRO A 181 -6.81 4.04 4.16
N ALA A 182 -6.34 5.28 4.26
CA ALA A 182 -5.01 5.60 4.79
C ALA A 182 -5.14 6.34 6.13
N ASN A 183 -4.46 5.83 7.16
CA ASN A 183 -4.44 6.48 8.46
C ASN A 183 -3.47 7.66 8.47
N TYR A 184 -3.89 8.83 7.99
CA TYR A 184 -3.00 9.99 7.87
C TYR A 184 -2.34 10.45 9.18
N ALA A 185 -2.87 10.08 10.36
CA ALA A 185 -2.18 10.33 11.61
C ALA A 185 -0.87 9.54 11.76
N GLN A 186 -0.79 8.34 11.17
CA GLN A 186 0.45 7.55 11.10
C GLN A 186 1.37 8.01 9.96
N TRP A 187 0.83 8.64 8.92
CA TRP A 187 1.61 9.17 7.81
C TRP A 187 2.26 10.51 8.14
N ALA A 188 1.55 11.40 8.84
CA ALA A 188 1.99 12.77 9.08
C ALA A 188 3.42 12.89 9.67
N PRO A 189 3.86 12.04 10.62
CA PRO A 189 5.24 12.09 11.12
C PRO A 189 6.32 11.64 10.12
N GLU A 190 5.93 10.99 9.03
CA GLU A 190 6.83 10.42 8.02
C GLU A 190 7.09 11.38 6.85
N LEU A 191 6.25 12.41 6.68
CA LEU A 191 6.34 13.45 5.66
C LEU A 191 7.02 14.71 6.24
N ASP A 192 7.85 15.37 5.44
CA ASP A 192 8.45 16.66 5.85
C ASP A 192 7.48 17.83 5.68
N VAL A 193 6.57 17.72 4.71
CA VAL A 193 5.50 18.68 4.42
C VAL A 193 4.26 17.88 4.08
N ILE A 194 3.11 18.26 4.64
CA ILE A 194 1.81 17.67 4.31
C ILE A 194 1.24 18.44 3.11
N SER A 195 0.93 17.74 2.03
CA SER A 195 0.14 18.27 0.92
C SER A 195 -1.17 17.48 0.78
N ASP A 196 -2.20 18.14 0.25
CA ASP A 196 -3.55 17.58 0.11
C ASP A 196 -4.21 18.14 -1.15
N ASP A 197 -4.83 17.26 -1.93
CA ASP A 197 -5.54 17.64 -3.15
C ASP A 197 -7.01 17.95 -2.82
N LEU A 198 -7.37 19.22 -2.93
CA LEU A 198 -8.71 19.72 -2.61
C LEU A 198 -9.48 20.09 -3.89
N TYR A 199 -10.55 19.34 -4.14
CA TYR A 199 -11.48 19.57 -5.24
C TYR A 199 -12.88 19.91 -4.71
N PRO A 200 -13.11 21.12 -4.17
CA PRO A 200 -14.46 21.53 -3.81
C PRO A 200 -15.32 21.57 -5.07
N GLY A 201 -16.53 21.03 -5.00
CA GLY A 201 -17.51 21.18 -6.07
C GLY A 201 -17.81 22.67 -6.32
N PRO A 202 -18.30 23.05 -7.51
CA PRO A 202 -18.87 24.38 -7.70
C PRO A 202 -20.00 24.57 -6.67
N GLN A 203 -19.99 25.70 -5.97
CA GLN A 203 -21.10 26.14 -5.10
C GLN A 203 -22.34 26.43 -5.93
#